data_AF-A0A523IA00-F1
#
_entry.id   AF-A0A523IA00-F1
#
_cell.length_a   1.000
_cell.length_b   1.000
_cell.length_c   1.000
_cell.angle_alpha   90.00
_cell.angle_beta   90.00
_cell.angle_gamma   90.00
#
_symmetry.space_group_name_H-M   'P 1'
#
loop_
_entity.id
_entity.type
_entity.pdbx_description
1 polymer ?
#
loop_
_entity_poly.entity_id
_entity_poly.type
_entity_poly.pdbx_seq_one_letter_code
_entity_poly.pdbx_strand_id
1 'polypeptide(L)' 'MRIVLIGPPGSGKGTQSKRIAKRLDIQHISSGALFRIAVLAGST' A
#
# COMPACT_ATOMS: atom_id res chain seq x y z
N MET A 1 6.14 14.20 -2.99
CA MET A 1 7.18 13.17 -2.73
C MET A 1 6.64 11.79 -3.10
N ARG A 2 7.45 10.90 -3.67
CA ARG A 2 7.04 9.53 -4.05
C ARG A 2 7.99 8.51 -3.41
N ILE A 3 7.45 7.53 -2.69
CA ILE A 3 8.22 6.53 -1.95
C ILE A 3 7.68 5.14 -2.32
N VAL A 4 8.58 4.21 -2.62
CA VAL A 4 8.26 2.81 -2.92
C VAL A 4 8.94 1.92 -1.88
N LEU A 5 8.16 1.05 -1.22
CA LEU A 5 8.67 0.07 -0.25
C LEU A 5 8.70 -1.32 -0.88
N ILE A 6 9.89 -1.92 -0.96
CA ILE A 6 10.14 -3.24 -1.56
C ILE A 6 10.71 -4.18 -0.49
N GLY A 7 10.44 -5.49 -0.61
CA GLY A 7 10.89 -6.50 0.36
C GLY A 7 10.03 -7.77 0.34
N PRO A 8 10.48 -8.87 0.95
CA PRO A 8 9.81 -10.18 0.88
C PRO A 8 8.46 -10.21 1.62
N PRO A 9 7.57 -11.19 1.35
CA PRO A 9 6.35 -11.39 2.13
C PRO A 9 6.65 -11.44 3.64
N GLY A 10 5.78 -10.84 4.46
CA GLY A 10 5.99 -10.77 5.91
C GLY A 10 7.00 -9.72 6.40
N SER A 11 7.75 -9.04 5.53
CA SER A 11 8.79 -8.06 5.94
C SER A 11 8.29 -6.75 6.57
N GLY A 12 6.99 -6.62 6.83
CA GLY A 12 6.42 -5.44 7.50
C GLY A 12 6.21 -4.20 6.64
N LYS A 13 6.39 -4.26 5.30
CA LYS A 13 6.23 -3.11 4.39
C LYS A 13 4.92 -2.35 4.60
N GLY A 14 3.79 -3.07 4.67
CA GLY A 14 2.47 -2.46 4.83
C GLY A 14 2.30 -1.74 6.18
N THR A 15 2.98 -2.21 7.23
CA THR A 15 2.99 -1.54 8.53
C THR A 15 3.83 -0.27 8.47
N GLN A 16 5.02 -0.34 7.85
CA GLN A 16 5.92 0.80 7.74
C GLN A 16 5.37 1.88 6.79
N SER A 17 4.81 1.49 5.65
CA SER A 17 4.24 2.43 4.68
C SER A 17 3.12 3.28 5.29
N LYS A 18 2.25 2.70 6.13
CA LYS A 18 1.21 3.43 6.87
C LYS A 18 1.80 4.44 7.85
N ARG A 19 2.86 4.07 8.59
CA ARG A 19 3.52 4.97 9.55
C ARG A 19 4.23 6.12 8.85
N ILE A 20 4.94 5.84 7.76
CA ILE A 20 5.61 6.84 6.93
C ILE A 20 4.59 7.80 6.33
N ALA A 21 3.50 7.27 5.77
CA ALA A 21 2.41 8.08 5.20
C ALA A 21 1.83 9.05 6.22
N LYS A 22 1.52 8.58 7.44
CA LYS A 22 1.03 9.42 8.53
C LYS A 22 2.05 10.48 8.95
N ARG A 23 3.33 10.13 9.05
CA ARG A 23 4.40 11.05 9.51
C ARG A 23 4.71 12.14 8.49
N LEU A 24 4.61 11.83 7.21
CA LEU A 24 4.95 12.74 6.12
C LEU A 24 3.73 13.42 5.50
N ASP A 25 2.53 13.18 6.06
CA ASP A 25 1.24 13.64 5.55
C ASP A 25 1.07 13.38 4.04
N ILE A 26 1.34 12.14 3.63
CA ILE A 26 1.20 11.69 2.24
C ILE A 26 0.22 10.54 2.12
N GLN A 27 -0.40 10.42 0.96
CA GLN A 27 -1.34 9.33 0.68
C GLN A 27 -0.63 7.97 0.63
N HIS A 28 -1.18 7.00 1.36
CA HIS A 28 -0.74 5.60 1.31
C HIS A 28 -1.48 4.84 0.21
N ILE A 29 -0.73 4.24 -0.72
CA ILE A 29 -1.28 3.40 -1.79
C ILE A 29 -0.72 1.98 -1.64
N SER A 30 -1.59 0.97 -1.73
CA SER A 30 -1.23 -0.45 -1.70
C SER A 30 -1.84 -1.16 -2.90
N SER A 31 -1.00 -1.70 -3.78
CA SER A 31 -1.44 -2.48 -4.95
C SER A 31 -2.34 -3.65 -4.54
N GLY A 32 -1.96 -4.39 -3.50
CA GLY A 32 -2.77 -5.50 -2.99
C GLY A 32 -4.16 -5.10 -2.47
N ALA A 33 -4.34 -3.86 -2.01
CA ALA A 33 -5.66 -3.35 -1.64
C ALA A 33 -6.47 -2.93 -2.87
N LEU A 34 -5.83 -2.21 -3.81
CA LEU A 34 -6.45 -1.79 -5.07
C LEU A 34 -6.94 -2.99 -5.90
N PHE A 35 -6.12 -4.03 -6.02
CA PHE A 35 -6.52 -5.26 -6.72
C PHE A 35 -7.71 -5.94 -6.06
N ARG A 36 -7.75 -6.02 -4.73
CA ARG A 36 -8.90 -6.60 -4.01
C ARG A 36 -10.17 -5.80 -4.25
N ILE A 37 -10.09 -4.46 -4.23
CA ILE A 37 -11.23 -3.59 -4.55
C ILE A 37 -11.71 -3.83 -5.97
N ALA A 38 -10.80 -3.90 -6.96
CA ALA A 38 -11.16 -4.13 -8.36
C ALA A 38 -11.85 -5.49 -8.57
N VAL A 39 -11.34 -6.55 -7.93
CA VAL A 39 -11.94 -7.88 -7.96
C VAL A 39 -13.33 -7.88 -7.33
N LEU A 40 -13.50 -7.22 -6.17
CA LEU A 40 -14.80 -7.11 -5.50
C LEU A 40 -15.80 -6.25 -6.30
N ALA A 41 -15.33 -5.26 -7.04
CA ALA A 41 -16.14 -4.40 -7.89
C ALA A 41 -16.58 -5.08 -9.20
N GLY A 42 -16.23 -6.37 -9.41
CA GLY A 42 -16.59 -7.10 -10.63
C GLY A 42 -15.91 -6.55 -11.89
N SER A 43 -14.83 -5.78 -11.73
CA SER A 43 -14.07 -5.25 -12.85
C SER A 43 -13.18 -6.37 -13.41
N THR A 44 -13.68 -7.04 -14.45
CA THR A 44 -12.92 -7.97 -15.31
C THR A 44 -12.08 -7.22 -16.33
#